data_AF-A0A959JV27-F1
#
_entry.id   AF-A0A959JV27-F1
#
_cell.length_a   1.000
_cell.length_b   1.000
_cell.length_c   1.000
_cell.angle_alpha   90.00
_cell.angle_beta   90.00
_cell.angle_gamma   90.00
#
_symmetry.space_group_name_H-M   'P 1'
#
loop_
_entity.id
_entity.type
_entity.pdbx_description
1 polymer ?
#
loop_
_entity_poly.entity_id
_entity_poly.type
_entity_poly.pdbx_seq_one_letter_code
_entity_poly.pdbx_strand_id
1 'polypeptide(L)'
;MRKRATSLIILIFALQIACSTAKSKLTQDGQIYNTDFQFEQDQVLVLLVELRPNEASLRRARIVEGNFKPNVEPLLQREAVRVQYLDERDQVLLEKILDHPLYQYKEYSNEEGQLQYIRIEGEKGSLLLRTQYSKAIKAIRIDYGEDNTYRLVTQIPLALTED
;
A
#
# COMPACT_ATOMS: atom_id res chain seq x y z
N MET A 1 -63.19 19.56 0.78
CA MET A 1 -62.32 20.00 1.90
C MET A 1 -60.89 19.55 1.61
N ARG A 2 -59.93 20.42 1.90
CA ARG A 2 -58.58 20.44 1.33
C ARG A 2 -57.60 19.47 2.01
N LYS A 3 -56.85 18.74 1.16
CA LYS A 3 -55.41 18.44 1.21
C LYS A 3 -54.76 18.43 2.61
N ARG A 4 -54.58 17.23 3.18
CA ARG A 4 -53.61 16.95 4.27
C ARG A 4 -53.00 15.57 4.07
N ALA A 5 -52.08 15.43 3.12
CA ALA A 5 -51.28 14.19 2.99
C ALA A 5 -49.98 14.41 2.19
N THR A 6 -49.35 15.58 2.29
CA THR A 6 -48.19 15.90 1.44
C THR A 6 -47.01 16.56 2.15
N SER A 7 -46.96 16.54 3.49
CA SER A 7 -45.86 17.16 4.24
C SER A 7 -45.04 16.20 5.13
N LEU A 8 -45.30 14.88 5.09
CA LEU A 8 -44.55 13.92 5.94
C LEU A 8 -43.56 13.02 5.18
N ILE A 9 -43.42 13.17 3.86
CA ILE A 9 -42.51 12.32 3.06
C ILE A 9 -41.16 13.01 2.77
N ILE A 10 -41.09 14.34 2.91
CA ILE A 10 -39.86 15.09 2.57
C ILE A 10 -38.81 15.05 3.70
N LEU A 11 -39.19 14.70 4.94
CA LEU A 11 -38.23 14.67 6.05
C LEU A 11 -37.36 13.40 6.10
N ILE A 12 -37.77 12.30 5.46
CA ILE A 12 -37.00 11.04 5.45
C ILE A 12 -35.93 11.03 4.34
N PHE A 13 -36.14 11.80 3.26
CA PHE A 13 -35.14 11.90 2.19
C PHE A 13 -33.96 12.82 2.52
N ALA A 14 -34.12 13.77 3.45
CA ALA A 14 -33.04 14.68 3.83
C ALA A 14 -32.02 14.05 4.81
N LEU A 15 -32.38 12.95 5.50
CA LEU A 15 -31.48 12.31 6.47
C LEU A 15 -30.49 11.30 5.83
N GLN A 16 -30.73 10.89 4.58
CA GLN A 16 -29.85 9.94 3.88
C GLN A 16 -28.64 10.62 3.21
N ILE A 17 -28.68 11.94 3.02
CA ILE A 17 -27.59 12.68 2.36
C ILE A 17 -26.50 13.10 3.38
N ALA A 18 -26.81 13.04 4.68
CA ALA A 18 -25.85 13.43 5.73
C ALA A 18 -24.96 12.28 6.25
N CYS A 19 -25.15 11.04 5.79
CA CYS A 19 -24.28 9.91 6.15
C CYS A 19 -23.25 9.53 5.07
N SER A 20 -23.15 10.25 3.95
CA SER A 20 -22.28 9.85 2.82
C SER A 20 -20.87 10.44 2.84
N THR A 21 -20.46 11.19 3.87
CA THR A 21 -19.12 11.82 3.89
C THR A 21 -18.38 11.64 5.21
N ALA A 22 -18.43 10.42 5.74
CA ALA A 22 -17.34 9.94 6.59
C ALA A 22 -16.53 8.94 5.77
N LYS A 23 -15.57 9.44 4.98
CA LYS A 23 -14.54 8.61 4.34
C LYS A 23 -13.72 7.96 5.46
N SER A 24 -14.16 6.79 5.88
CA SER A 24 -13.45 5.96 6.83
C SER A 24 -12.23 5.38 6.13
N LYS A 25 -11.03 5.83 6.48
CA LYS A 25 -9.82 5.04 6.30
C LYS A 25 -9.97 3.81 7.19
N LEU A 26 -10.56 2.75 6.67
CA LEU A 26 -10.54 1.45 7.30
C LEU A 26 -9.09 0.97 7.28
N THR A 27 -8.45 1.11 8.44
CA THR A 27 -7.15 0.50 8.71
C THR A 27 -7.47 -0.91 9.20
N GLN A 28 -7.60 -1.85 8.26
CA GLN A 28 -7.55 -3.26 8.61
C GLN A 28 -6.13 -3.73 8.32
N ASP A 29 -5.46 -4.23 9.35
CA ASP A 29 -4.32 -5.12 9.22
C ASP A 29 -3.12 -4.53 8.44
N GLY A 30 -2.79 -3.27 8.72
CA GLY A 30 -1.61 -2.58 8.18
C GLY A 30 -1.71 -2.15 6.72
N GLN A 31 -2.89 -2.26 6.10
CA GLN A 31 -3.16 -1.81 4.74
C GLN A 31 -4.29 -0.78 4.76
N ILE A 32 -4.00 0.43 4.28
CA ILE A 32 -5.00 1.50 4.15
C ILE A 32 -5.61 1.36 2.76
N TYR A 33 -6.86 0.88 2.71
CA TYR A 33 -7.66 0.85 1.50
C TYR A 33 -8.51 2.12 1.42
N ASN A 34 -8.47 2.82 0.29
CA ASN A 34 -9.43 3.89 0.02
C ASN A 34 -10.75 3.24 -0.43
N THR A 35 -11.84 3.51 0.28
CA THR A 35 -13.12 2.77 0.17
C THR A 35 -13.83 2.90 -1.18
N ASP A 36 -13.40 3.82 -2.05
CA ASP A 36 -14.02 4.08 -3.35
C ASP A 36 -13.37 3.27 -4.50
N PHE A 37 -12.42 2.38 -4.19
CA PHE A 37 -11.64 1.67 -5.20
C PHE A 37 -12.23 0.30 -5.57
N GLN A 38 -12.51 0.09 -6.86
CA GLN A 38 -12.93 -1.22 -7.39
C GLN A 38 -11.75 -1.93 -8.07
N PHE A 39 -11.52 -3.16 -7.64
CA PHE A 39 -10.55 -4.05 -8.26
C PHE A 39 -11.23 -4.96 -9.29
N GLU A 40 -10.53 -5.30 -10.37
CA GLU A 40 -11.01 -6.33 -11.29
C GLU A 40 -10.88 -7.68 -10.59
N GLN A 41 -11.98 -8.42 -10.46
CA GLN A 41 -11.97 -9.75 -9.85
C GLN A 41 -11.10 -10.68 -10.71
N ASP A 42 -10.29 -11.53 -10.06
CA ASP A 42 -9.43 -12.54 -10.70
C ASP A 42 -8.18 -12.06 -11.47
N GLN A 43 -7.73 -10.80 -11.33
CA GLN A 43 -6.43 -10.37 -11.88
C GLN A 43 -5.48 -9.83 -10.81
N VAL A 44 -4.21 -10.23 -10.88
CA VAL A 44 -3.16 -9.85 -9.93
C VAL A 44 -2.04 -9.11 -10.65
N LEU A 45 -1.73 -7.91 -10.16
CA LEU A 45 -0.53 -7.17 -10.55
C LEU A 45 0.67 -7.72 -9.80
N VAL A 46 1.67 -8.19 -10.54
CA VAL A 46 2.94 -8.69 -9.99
C VAL A 46 4.07 -7.79 -10.44
N LEU A 47 4.77 -7.18 -9.47
CA LEU A 47 5.91 -6.30 -9.70
C LEU A 47 7.15 -6.88 -9.03
N LEU A 48 8.27 -6.92 -9.76
CA LEU A 48 9.58 -7.17 -9.21
C LEU A 48 10.36 -5.87 -9.21
N VAL A 49 10.71 -5.39 -8.02
CA VAL A 49 11.47 -4.15 -7.83
C VAL A 49 12.83 -4.49 -7.26
N GLU A 50 13.87 -3.90 -7.85
CA GLU A 50 15.23 -3.91 -7.31
C GLU A 50 15.47 -2.63 -6.51
N LEU A 51 16.04 -2.78 -5.32
CA LEU A 51 16.35 -1.68 -4.39
C LEU A 51 17.86 -1.58 -4.17
N ARG A 52 18.37 -0.36 -4.04
CA ARG A 52 19.70 -0.02 -3.51
C ARG A 52 19.59 1.21 -2.61
N PRO A 53 20.62 1.59 -1.80
CA PRO A 53 20.48 2.57 -0.71
C PRO A 53 19.80 3.91 -1.02
N ASN A 54 19.82 4.35 -2.28
CA ASN A 54 19.18 5.60 -2.71
C ASN A 54 18.38 5.48 -4.01
N GLU A 55 18.12 4.26 -4.48
CA GLU A 55 17.45 4.04 -5.76
C GLU A 55 16.57 2.82 -5.74
N ALA A 56 15.53 2.86 -6.57
CA ALA A 56 14.67 1.73 -6.81
C ALA A 56 14.30 1.69 -8.29
N SER A 57 14.27 0.48 -8.86
CA SER A 57 13.98 0.27 -10.27
C SER A 57 13.03 -0.90 -10.47
N LEU A 58 12.07 -0.72 -11.37
CA LEU A 58 11.16 -1.79 -11.77
C LEU A 58 11.88 -2.73 -12.74
N ARG A 59 12.03 -3.99 -12.36
CA ARG A 59 12.65 -5.03 -13.19
C ARG A 59 11.63 -5.76 -14.04
N ARG A 60 10.42 -5.94 -13.52
CA ARG A 60 9.31 -6.61 -14.21
C ARG A 60 7.98 -6.13 -13.66
N ALA A 61 7.02 -5.91 -14.54
CA ALA A 61 5.61 -5.73 -14.21
C ALA A 61 4.78 -6.61 -15.14
N ARG A 62 3.81 -7.34 -14.59
CA ARG A 62 2.87 -8.14 -15.37
C ARG A 62 1.54 -8.28 -14.64
N ILE A 63 0.49 -8.47 -15.42
CA ILE A 63 -0.83 -8.85 -14.92
C ILE A 63 -0.96 -10.36 -15.13
N VAL A 64 -1.43 -11.08 -14.11
CA VAL A 64 -1.67 -12.53 -14.21
C VAL A 64 -3.07 -12.83 -13.72
N GLU A 65 -3.70 -13.86 -14.31
CA GLU A 65 -4.96 -14.38 -13.79
C GLU A 65 -4.76 -15.06 -12.43
N GLY A 66 -5.68 -14.83 -11.51
CA GLY A 66 -5.71 -15.49 -10.22
C GLY A 66 -6.37 -14.68 -9.11
N ASN A 67 -6.64 -15.36 -8.02
CA ASN A 67 -7.20 -14.77 -6.81
C ASN A 67 -6.08 -14.35 -5.85
N PHE A 68 -6.01 -13.06 -5.53
CA PHE A 68 -5.08 -12.55 -4.52
C PHE A 68 -5.64 -12.77 -3.11
N LYS A 69 -4.90 -13.51 -2.28
CA LYS A 69 -5.11 -13.55 -0.83
C LYS A 69 -4.02 -12.70 -0.16
N PRO A 70 -4.37 -11.63 0.57
CA PRO A 70 -3.37 -10.87 1.32
C PRO A 70 -2.74 -11.79 2.37
N ASN A 71 -1.40 -11.87 2.38
CA ASN A 71 -0.67 -12.43 3.51
C ASN A 71 -0.44 -11.30 4.51
N VAL A 72 -0.87 -11.50 5.76
CA VAL A 72 -0.72 -10.52 6.84
C VAL A 72 0.32 -11.08 7.80
N GLU A 73 1.56 -10.65 7.64
CA GLU A 73 2.60 -10.90 8.63
C GLU A 73 2.74 -9.64 9.49
N PRO A 74 2.78 -9.77 10.83
CA PRO A 74 3.01 -8.64 11.70
C PRO A 74 4.40 -8.08 11.44
N LEU A 75 4.46 -6.81 11.07
CA LEU A 75 5.70 -6.10 10.80
C LEU A 75 6.30 -5.58 12.11
N LEU A 76 7.54 -5.96 12.40
CA LEU A 76 8.32 -5.44 13.53
C LEU A 76 9.17 -4.28 13.03
N GLN A 77 8.63 -3.06 12.94
CA GLN A 77 9.33 -2.01 12.19
C GLN A 77 9.90 -0.87 13.04
N ARG A 78 11.23 -0.83 13.09
CA ARG A 78 12.02 0.40 13.24
C ARG A 78 12.31 1.06 11.90
N GLU A 79 12.53 0.25 10.86
CA GLU A 79 12.89 0.68 9.51
C GLU A 79 12.05 -0.08 8.49
N ALA A 80 11.57 0.60 7.45
CA ALA A 80 10.57 0.05 6.54
C ALA A 80 10.70 0.60 5.12
N VAL A 81 10.23 -0.16 4.14
CA VAL A 81 9.92 0.37 2.81
C VAL A 81 8.42 0.59 2.72
N ARG A 82 8.03 1.83 2.39
CA ARG A 82 6.64 2.15 2.05
C ARG A 82 6.46 2.13 0.55
N VAL A 83 5.49 1.34 0.09
CA VAL A 83 5.10 1.21 -1.30
C VAL A 83 3.68 1.73 -1.46
N GLN A 84 3.50 2.77 -2.28
CA GLN A 84 2.21 3.35 -2.57
C GLN A 84 1.85 3.10 -4.04
N TYR A 85 0.65 2.63 -4.30
CA TYR A 85 0.09 2.50 -5.65
C TYR A 85 -0.69 3.76 -5.96
N LEU A 86 -0.34 4.42 -7.07
CA LEU A 86 -0.84 5.74 -7.42
C LEU A 86 -1.72 5.69 -8.67
N ASP A 87 -2.70 6.58 -8.74
CA ASP A 87 -3.48 6.85 -9.94
C ASP A 87 -2.79 7.86 -10.88
N GLU A 88 -3.50 8.29 -11.93
CA GLU A 88 -3.00 9.27 -12.91
C GLU A 88 -2.78 10.68 -12.32
N ARG A 89 -3.31 10.97 -11.12
CA ARG A 89 -3.23 12.26 -10.42
C ARG A 89 -2.33 12.19 -9.20
N ASP A 90 -1.48 11.16 -9.11
CA ASP A 90 -0.61 10.85 -7.97
C ASP A 90 -1.37 10.63 -6.65
N GLN A 91 -2.66 10.26 -6.69
CA GLN A 91 -3.42 9.91 -5.49
C GLN A 91 -3.12 8.48 -5.07
N VAL A 92 -2.94 8.28 -3.77
CA VAL A 92 -2.69 6.95 -3.19
C VAL A 92 -3.97 6.13 -3.20
N LEU A 93 -3.95 5.04 -3.96
CA LEU A 93 -5.02 4.05 -4.07
C LEU A 93 -4.88 2.96 -3.00
N LEU A 94 -3.64 2.51 -2.79
CA LEU A 94 -3.26 1.47 -1.85
C LEU A 94 -1.86 1.77 -1.30
N GLU A 95 -1.65 1.43 -0.03
CA GLU A 95 -0.35 1.51 0.62
C GLU A 95 0.03 0.17 1.25
N LYS A 96 1.32 -0.17 1.14
CA LYS A 96 1.94 -1.30 1.83
C LYS A 96 3.20 -0.82 2.51
N ILE A 97 3.36 -1.21 3.77
CA ILE A 97 4.60 -1.04 4.50
C ILE A 97 5.23 -2.42 4.61
N LEU A 98 6.53 -2.53 4.35
CA LEU A 98 7.28 -3.79 4.25
C LEU A 98 8.61 -3.65 4.95
N ASP A 99 9.19 -4.74 5.43
CA ASP A 99 10.51 -4.70 6.03
C ASP A 99 11.54 -4.22 5.01
N HIS A 100 12.54 -3.49 5.49
CA HIS A 100 13.55 -2.90 4.62
C HIS A 100 14.51 -3.99 4.10
N PRO A 101 14.46 -4.38 2.82
CA PRO A 101 15.17 -5.58 2.35
C PRO A 101 16.68 -5.35 2.19
N LEU A 102 17.15 -4.11 2.32
CA LEU A 102 18.58 -3.81 2.40
C LEU A 102 19.10 -3.95 3.83
N TYR A 103 18.24 -3.97 4.84
CA TYR A 103 18.67 -3.99 6.24
C TYR A 103 18.49 -5.39 6.80
N GLN A 104 19.60 -5.95 7.27
CA GLN A 104 19.62 -7.20 8.02
C GLN A 104 20.15 -6.92 9.42
N TYR A 105 19.59 -7.60 10.41
CA TYR A 105 20.04 -7.48 11.79
C TYR A 105 20.82 -8.73 12.16
N LYS A 106 22.09 -8.55 12.52
CA LYS A 106 22.90 -9.63 13.05
C LYS A 106 22.93 -9.53 14.57
N GLU A 107 22.50 -10.62 15.20
CA GLU A 107 22.60 -10.79 16.65
C GLU A 107 24.05 -11.12 17.04
N TYR A 108 24.54 -10.49 18.10
CA TYR A 108 25.81 -10.83 18.74
C TYR A 108 25.71 -10.61 20.25
N SER A 109 26.48 -11.39 21.02
CA SER A 109 26.63 -11.17 22.46
C SER A 109 27.79 -10.20 22.70
N ASN A 110 27.57 -9.18 23.52
CA ASN A 110 28.66 -8.35 24.01
C ASN A 110 29.50 -9.09 25.06
N GLU A 111 30.57 -8.46 25.55
CA GLU A 111 31.46 -9.03 26.57
C GLU A 111 30.75 -9.34 27.90
N GLU A 112 29.60 -8.73 28.15
CA GLU A 112 28.74 -8.94 29.33
C GLU A 112 27.68 -10.04 29.11
N GLY A 113 27.66 -10.69 27.94
CA GLY A 113 26.69 -11.73 27.59
C GLY A 113 25.29 -11.20 27.22
N GLN A 114 25.12 -9.88 27.05
CA GLN A 114 23.87 -9.28 26.61
C GLN A 114 23.71 -9.40 25.09
N LEU A 115 22.51 -9.74 24.64
CA LEU A 115 22.17 -9.75 23.21
C LEU A 115 22.10 -8.32 22.68
N GLN A 116 22.88 -8.06 21.63
CA GLN A 116 22.87 -6.83 20.87
C GLN A 116 22.62 -7.13 19.39
N TYR A 117 22.12 -6.13 18.68
CA TYR A 117 21.84 -6.22 17.25
C TYR A 117 22.62 -5.12 16.54
N ILE A 118 23.37 -5.50 15.51
CA ILE A 118 23.99 -4.55 14.58
C ILE A 118 23.25 -4.59 13.24
N ARG A 119 22.96 -3.41 12.71
CA ARG A 119 22.41 -3.25 11.38
C ARG A 119 23.51 -3.50 10.34
N ILE A 120 23.23 -4.39 9.40
CA ILE A 120 24.06 -4.62 8.23
C ILE A 120 23.26 -4.14 7.03
N GLU A 121 23.81 -3.14 6.34
CA GLU A 121 23.23 -2.59 5.11
C GLU A 121 23.81 -3.33 3.90
N GLY A 122 22.93 -3.95 3.12
CA GLY A 122 23.26 -4.61 1.86
C GLY A 122 23.28 -3.62 0.70
N GLU A 123 24.12 -3.88 -0.30
CA GLU A 123 24.24 -3.05 -1.50
C GLU A 123 23.01 -3.15 -2.42
N LYS A 124 22.26 -4.26 -2.32
CA LYS A 124 21.13 -4.59 -3.20
C LYS A 124 20.10 -5.47 -2.50
N GLY A 125 18.84 -5.20 -2.78
CA GLY A 125 17.69 -5.97 -2.31
C GLY A 125 16.62 -6.11 -3.41
N SER A 126 15.62 -6.94 -3.17
CA SER A 126 14.50 -7.12 -4.11
C SER A 126 13.17 -7.25 -3.37
N LEU A 127 12.13 -6.65 -3.94
CA LEU A 127 10.76 -6.78 -3.46
C LEU A 127 9.90 -7.42 -4.55
N LEU A 128 9.21 -8.51 -4.18
CA LEU A 128 8.14 -9.08 -4.98
C LEU A 128 6.80 -8.56 -4.46
N LEU A 129 6.24 -7.58 -5.17
CA LEU A 129 4.99 -6.96 -4.82
C LEU A 129 3.85 -7.66 -5.57
N ARG A 130 2.79 -7.99 -4.86
CA ARG A 130 1.57 -8.59 -5.40
C ARG A 130 0.37 -7.82 -4.87
N THR A 131 -0.53 -7.40 -5.74
CA THR A 131 -1.79 -6.77 -5.36
C THR A 131 -2.86 -7.13 -6.38
N GLN A 132 -4.12 -7.06 -5.96
CA GLN A 132 -5.22 -7.15 -6.92
C GLN A 132 -5.07 -6.02 -7.95
N TYR A 133 -5.22 -6.37 -9.22
CA TYR A 133 -5.07 -5.43 -10.33
C TYR A 133 -6.27 -4.49 -10.43
N SER A 134 -5.98 -3.27 -10.87
CA SER A 134 -6.97 -2.31 -11.29
C SER A 134 -6.34 -1.36 -12.29
N LYS A 135 -7.09 -1.05 -13.36
CA LYS A 135 -6.69 -0.13 -14.43
C LYS A 135 -6.38 1.29 -13.95
N ALA A 136 -6.87 1.66 -12.77
CA ALA A 136 -6.60 2.95 -12.16
C ALA A 136 -5.15 3.07 -11.64
N ILE A 137 -4.45 1.96 -11.38
CA ILE A 137 -3.05 1.99 -10.95
C ILE A 137 -2.17 2.40 -12.15
N LYS A 138 -1.50 3.55 -12.05
CA LYS A 138 -0.62 4.12 -13.08
C LYS A 138 0.84 4.16 -12.68
N ALA A 139 1.14 4.20 -11.39
CA ALA A 139 2.52 4.25 -10.89
C ALA A 139 2.65 3.56 -9.53
N ILE A 140 3.88 3.25 -9.15
CA ILE A 140 4.25 2.97 -7.77
C ILE A 140 5.19 4.05 -7.25
N ARG A 141 5.03 4.44 -6.00
CA ARG A 141 5.98 5.26 -5.25
C ARG A 141 6.62 4.41 -4.16
N ILE A 142 7.93 4.56 -4.02
CA ILE A 142 8.72 3.85 -3.03
C ILE A 142 9.43 4.86 -2.17
N ASP A 143 9.20 4.75 -0.86
CA ASP A 143 9.83 5.57 0.16
C ASP A 143 10.59 4.67 1.14
N TYR A 144 11.74 5.12 1.62
CA TYR A 144 12.46 4.48 2.72
C TYR A 144 12.10 5.19 4.02
N GLY A 145 11.71 4.40 5.01
CA GLY A 145 11.33 4.82 6.34
C GLY A 145 12.41 4.46 7.35
N GLU A 146 12.89 5.47 8.07
CA GLU A 146 13.72 5.33 9.27
C GLU A 146 13.09 6.20 10.37
N ASP A 147 12.94 5.66 11.57
CA ASP A 147 12.45 6.41 12.75
C ASP A 147 11.13 7.19 12.49
N ASN A 148 10.18 6.55 11.81
CA ASN A 148 8.89 7.13 11.38
C ASN A 148 8.96 8.27 10.35
N THR A 149 10.13 8.55 9.78
CA THR A 149 10.30 9.52 8.70
C THR A 149 10.48 8.79 7.38
N TYR A 150 9.64 9.10 6.39
CA TYR A 150 9.72 8.52 5.06
C TYR A 150 10.32 9.51 4.07
N ARG A 151 11.36 9.08 3.36
CA ARG A 151 11.96 9.82 2.25
C ARG A 151 11.62 9.15 0.93
N LEU A 152 11.11 9.94 -0.02
CA LEU A 152 10.92 9.49 -1.39
C LEU A 152 12.23 9.00 -2.00
N VAL A 153 12.21 7.77 -2.51
CA VAL A 153 13.31 7.19 -3.28
C VAL A 153 13.02 7.34 -4.76
N THR A 154 11.84 6.90 -5.18
CA THR A 154 11.46 6.97 -6.59
C THR A 154 9.94 6.89 -6.77
N GLN A 155 9.49 7.35 -7.93
CA GLN A 155 8.16 7.08 -8.46
C GLN A 155 8.33 6.46 -9.85
N ILE A 156 7.81 5.24 -10.02
CA ILE A 156 7.97 4.46 -11.24
C ILE A 156 6.62 4.36 -11.96
N PRO A 157 6.48 4.92 -13.17
CA PRO A 157 5.31 4.71 -14.00
C PRO A 157 5.20 3.23 -14.39
N LEU A 158 3.99 2.69 -14.37
CA LEU A 158 3.71 1.34 -14.84
C LEU A 158 3.21 1.40 -16.28
N ALA A 159 4.08 1.04 -17.23
CA ALA A 159 3.67 0.70 -18.60
C ALA A 159 3.31 -0.79 -18.63
N LEU A 160 2.07 -1.11 -18.27
CA LEU A 160 1.59 -2.50 -18.23
C LEU A 160 1.29 -2.98 -19.64
N THR A 161 1.92 -4.08 -20.04
CA THR A 161 1.52 -4.87 -21.20
C THR A 161 0.59 -5.97 -20.73
N GLU A 162 -0.58 -6.10 -21.38
CA GLU A 162 -1.42 -7.29 -21.26
C GLU A 162 -0.73 -8.39 -22.07
N ASP A 163 -0.41 -9.51 -21.42
CA ASP A 163 0.17 -10.71 -22.07
C ASP A 163 -0.94 -11.53 -22.76
#